data_AF-A0A183I7E2-F1
#
_entry.id   AF-A0A183I7E2-F1
#
_cell.length_a   1.000
_cell.length_b   1.000
_cell.length_c   1.000
_cell.angle_alpha   90.00
_cell.angle_beta   90.00
_cell.angle_gamma   90.00
#
_symmetry.space_group_name_H-M   'P 1'
#
loop_
_entity.id
_entity.type
_entity.pdbx_description
1 polymer ?
#
loop_
_entity_poly.entity_id
_entity_poly.type
_entity_poly.pdbx_seq_one_letter_code
_entity_poly.pdbx_strand_id
1 'polypeptide(L)'
;MCHVLKFEPYGSCALSRMLLKRALCNNRIGHILFWLLRAELGQLSEVDQDLTRNYKRFALMVEAYCRANYTHLNSMLRQVDMVVRLTDLSKIIKTMKDNECATKHLQKELASYVEIMQDMISPLDISISLGTLNIEMCKVIGSAKQPLRLAWTNPEPLARLHNETHQIIFKNGDDLRQDMLTLQVMRIMDALWKSQDYDLCLSIYEVLPMGRNVGMICVVQNCSTLFEIQCAAKQLGSTFSMESGLINKYIRNHSENSKVYIFGRS
;
A
#
# COMPACT_ATOMS: atom_id res chain seq x y z
N MET A 1 5.25 -18.40 0.74
CA MET A 1 6.51 -19.05 0.28
C MET A 1 7.78 -18.36 0.79
N CYS A 2 7.91 -17.03 0.75
CA CYS A 2 9.10 -16.35 1.30
C CYS A 2 9.39 -16.68 2.78
N HIS A 3 8.35 -16.77 3.62
CA HIS A 3 8.52 -17.19 5.01
C HIS A 3 9.07 -18.62 5.16
N VAL A 4 8.77 -19.52 4.21
CA VAL A 4 9.23 -20.92 4.24
C VAL A 4 10.74 -21.02 4.01
N LEU A 5 11.33 -20.08 3.26
CA LEU A 5 12.77 -20.01 3.05
C LEU A 5 13.56 -19.90 4.36
N LYS A 6 12.97 -19.38 5.43
CA LYS A 6 13.61 -19.26 6.76
C LYS A 6 13.95 -20.63 7.36
N PHE A 7 13.21 -21.68 6.99
CA PHE A 7 13.37 -23.04 7.50
C PHE A 7 14.31 -23.91 6.65
N GLU A 8 14.78 -23.41 5.50
CA GLU A 8 15.65 -24.18 4.61
C GLU A 8 17.05 -24.38 5.23
N PRO A 9 17.68 -25.57 5.08
CA PRO A 9 18.99 -25.89 5.66
C PRO A 9 20.18 -25.40 4.81
N TYR A 10 19.96 -24.91 3.59
CA TYR A 10 21.01 -24.24 2.78
C TYR A 10 20.53 -22.93 2.13
N GLY A 11 21.47 -22.08 1.70
CA GLY A 11 21.15 -20.83 0.98
C GLY A 11 20.64 -21.10 -0.45
N SER A 12 21.33 -22.00 -1.15
CA SER A 12 20.91 -22.54 -2.43
C SER A 12 20.04 -23.79 -2.19
N CYS A 13 18.74 -23.67 -2.38
CA CYS A 13 17.78 -24.76 -2.25
C CYS A 13 16.82 -24.79 -3.44
N ALA A 14 16.05 -25.87 -3.59
CA ALA A 14 15.07 -25.98 -4.67
C ALA A 14 14.03 -24.86 -4.61
N LEU A 15 13.60 -24.48 -3.39
CA LEU A 15 12.65 -23.40 -3.17
C LEU A 15 13.18 -22.03 -3.61
N SER A 16 14.43 -21.67 -3.25
CA SER A 16 15.02 -20.39 -3.64
C SER A 16 15.21 -20.29 -5.16
N ARG A 17 15.65 -21.38 -5.81
CA ARG A 17 15.77 -21.46 -7.27
C ARG A 17 14.40 -21.36 -7.96
N MET A 18 13.38 -22.05 -7.45
CA MET A 18 12.02 -21.97 -8.01
C MET A 18 11.45 -20.54 -7.92
N LEU A 19 11.59 -19.89 -6.76
CA LEU A 19 11.11 -18.52 -6.56
C LEU A 19 11.83 -17.53 -7.48
N LEU A 20 13.16 -17.61 -7.58
CA LEU A 20 13.94 -16.78 -8.51
C LEU A 20 13.54 -17.03 -9.96
N LYS A 21 13.39 -18.29 -10.38
CA LYS A 21 12.95 -18.64 -11.74
C LYS A 21 11.58 -18.01 -12.05
N ARG A 22 10.60 -18.15 -11.15
CA ARG A 22 9.27 -17.56 -11.34
C ARG A 22 9.30 -16.03 -11.36
N ALA A 23 10.11 -15.42 -10.50
CA ALA A 23 10.29 -13.98 -10.46
C ALA A 23 10.90 -13.42 -11.75
N LEU A 24 11.85 -14.13 -12.36
CA LEU A 24 12.47 -13.73 -13.63
C LEU A 24 11.58 -13.97 -14.85
N CYS A 25 10.66 -14.94 -14.77
CA CYS A 25 9.67 -15.18 -15.83
C CYS A 25 8.44 -14.27 -15.74
N ASN A 26 8.25 -13.55 -14.64
CA ASN A 26 7.06 -12.72 -14.42
C ASN A 26 7.38 -11.52 -13.53
N ASN A 27 7.36 -10.33 -14.13
CA ASN A 27 7.69 -9.07 -13.44
C ASN A 27 6.82 -8.78 -12.23
N ARG A 28 5.53 -9.17 -12.22
CA ARG A 28 4.65 -8.97 -11.06
C ARG A 28 5.11 -9.81 -9.88
N ILE A 29 5.46 -11.07 -10.14
CA ILE A 29 6.01 -11.98 -9.13
C ILE A 29 7.37 -11.47 -8.65
N GLY A 30 8.24 -11.05 -9.57
CA GLY A 30 9.57 -10.55 -9.24
C GLY A 30 9.55 -9.27 -8.42
N HIS A 31 8.68 -8.33 -8.77
CA HIS A 31 8.47 -7.08 -8.05
C HIS A 31 8.02 -7.32 -6.60
N ILE A 32 7.00 -8.17 -6.41
CA ILE A 32 6.53 -8.54 -5.07
C ILE A 32 7.64 -9.26 -4.31
N LEU A 33 8.32 -10.24 -4.93
CA LEU A 33 9.41 -10.99 -4.29
C LEU A 33 10.52 -10.06 -3.79
N PHE A 34 10.93 -9.08 -4.60
CA PHE A 34 11.94 -8.10 -4.20
C PHE A 34 11.54 -7.33 -2.94
N TRP A 35 10.33 -6.76 -2.91
CA TRP A 35 9.87 -5.98 -1.77
C TRP A 35 9.71 -6.84 -0.52
N LEU A 36 9.23 -8.08 -0.65
CA LEU A 36 9.15 -9.03 0.47
C LEU A 36 10.53 -9.39 1.03
N LEU A 37 11.51 -9.67 0.17
CA LEU A 37 12.88 -9.96 0.61
C LEU A 37 13.53 -8.75 1.27
N ARG A 38 13.33 -7.54 0.72
CA ARG A 38 13.83 -6.29 1.33
C ARG A 38 13.18 -5.99 2.67
N ALA A 39 11.87 -6.21 2.81
CA ALA A 39 11.18 -6.07 4.08
C ALA A 39 11.75 -7.02 5.14
N GLU A 40 12.03 -8.27 4.76
CA GLU A 40 12.70 -9.24 5.65
C GLU A 40 14.13 -8.82 6.01
N LEU A 41 14.92 -8.34 5.04
CA LEU A 41 16.27 -7.84 5.31
C LEU A 41 16.29 -6.68 6.31
N GLY A 42 15.34 -5.74 6.19
CA GLY A 42 15.21 -4.63 7.13
C GLY A 42 14.85 -5.06 8.56
N GLN A 43 14.26 -6.24 8.75
CA GLN A 43 13.97 -6.80 10.07
C GLN A 43 15.17 -7.52 10.69
N LEU A 44 16.07 -8.04 9.84
CA LEU A 44 17.22 -8.86 10.26
C LEU A 44 18.49 -8.03 10.55
N SER A 45 18.49 -6.73 10.23
CA SER A 45 19.69 -5.87 10.26
C SER A 45 20.13 -5.39 11.65
N GLU A 46 19.67 -6.00 12.75
CA GLU A 46 19.94 -5.53 14.12
C GLU A 46 20.39 -6.60 15.12
N VAL A 47 20.79 -7.79 14.65
CA VAL A 47 21.19 -8.88 15.56
C VAL A 47 22.63 -9.29 15.27
N ASP A 48 23.54 -8.81 16.14
CA ASP A 48 24.96 -9.16 16.28
C ASP A 48 25.95 -8.77 15.17
N GLN A 49 27.25 -8.75 15.54
CA GLN A 49 28.39 -8.48 14.66
C GLN A 49 28.47 -9.46 13.47
N ASP A 50 27.79 -10.61 13.55
CA ASP A 50 27.72 -11.61 12.50
C ASP A 50 26.39 -11.59 11.75
N LEU A 51 26.46 -11.38 10.43
CA LEU A 51 25.29 -11.45 9.55
C LEU A 51 24.61 -12.83 9.66
N THR A 52 23.35 -12.82 10.10
CA THR A 52 22.56 -14.05 10.22
C THR A 52 22.50 -14.82 8.90
N ARG A 53 22.37 -16.15 9.00
CA ARG A 53 22.23 -17.03 7.83
C ARG A 53 21.05 -16.64 6.92
N ASN A 54 19.95 -16.18 7.51
CA ASN A 54 18.78 -15.69 6.76
C ASN A 54 19.07 -14.37 6.05
N TYR A 55 19.83 -13.46 6.68
CA TYR A 55 20.24 -12.22 6.04
C TYR A 55 21.07 -12.51 4.78
N LYS A 56 22.13 -13.32 4.90
CA LYS A 56 22.99 -13.70 3.78
C LYS A 56 22.17 -14.33 2.64
N ARG A 57 21.24 -15.23 2.97
CA ARG A 57 20.35 -15.85 1.97
C ARG A 57 19.51 -14.82 1.22
N PHE A 58 18.78 -13.96 1.95
CA PHE A 58 17.87 -13.00 1.32
C PHE A 58 18.64 -11.94 0.53
N ALA A 59 19.80 -11.49 1.02
CA ALA A 59 20.67 -10.56 0.31
C ALA A 59 21.16 -11.15 -1.01
N LEU A 60 21.65 -12.40 -1.01
CA LEU A 60 22.07 -13.10 -2.23
C LEU A 60 20.91 -13.31 -3.22
N MET A 61 19.70 -13.59 -2.74
CA MET A 61 18.53 -13.71 -3.62
C MET A 61 18.14 -12.38 -4.26
N VAL A 62 18.15 -11.28 -3.50
CA VAL A 62 17.90 -9.94 -4.04
C VAL A 62 18.97 -9.58 -5.05
N GLU A 63 20.24 -9.83 -4.75
CA GLU A 63 21.36 -9.57 -5.67
C GLU A 63 21.20 -10.36 -6.97
N ALA A 64 20.95 -11.66 -6.89
CA ALA A 64 20.75 -12.52 -8.06
C ALA A 64 19.57 -12.03 -8.92
N TYR A 65 18.45 -11.65 -8.30
CA TYR A 65 17.30 -11.08 -9.01
C TYR A 65 17.65 -9.75 -9.70
N CYS A 66 18.30 -8.82 -9.00
CA CYS A 66 18.67 -7.51 -9.57
C CYS A 66 19.64 -7.65 -10.75
N ARG A 67 20.63 -8.57 -10.66
CA ARG A 67 21.59 -8.84 -11.75
C ARG A 67 20.90 -9.41 -12.99
N ALA A 68 19.90 -10.26 -12.81
CA ALA A 68 19.17 -10.90 -13.90
C ALA A 68 18.01 -10.05 -14.45
N ASN A 69 17.57 -9.01 -13.74
CA ASN A 69 16.45 -8.15 -14.13
C ASN A 69 16.83 -6.66 -14.29
N TYR A 70 17.91 -6.39 -15.05
CA TYR A 70 18.45 -5.04 -15.17
C TYR A 70 17.49 -4.03 -15.83
N THR A 71 16.62 -4.47 -16.74
CA THR A 71 15.68 -3.61 -17.49
C THR A 71 14.63 -2.98 -16.58
N HIS A 72 14.13 -3.73 -15.60
CA HIS A 72 13.12 -3.27 -14.65
C HIS A 72 13.73 -2.65 -13.38
N LEU A 73 15.04 -2.79 -13.17
CA LEU A 73 15.73 -2.31 -11.97
C LEU A 73 15.61 -0.80 -11.77
N ASN A 74 15.68 0.00 -12.85
CA ASN A 74 15.59 1.47 -12.76
C ASN A 74 14.26 1.92 -12.12
N SER A 75 13.15 1.29 -12.49
CA SER A 75 11.84 1.60 -11.91
C SER A 75 11.79 1.29 -10.41
N MET A 76 12.39 0.17 -10.02
CA MET A 76 12.44 -0.27 -8.63
C MET A 76 13.36 0.63 -7.79
N LEU A 77 14.51 1.06 -8.34
CA LEU A 77 15.42 1.99 -7.68
C LEU A 77 14.75 3.35 -7.41
N ARG A 78 13.95 3.87 -8.34
CA ARG A 78 13.14 5.09 -8.11
C ARG A 78 12.15 4.89 -6.96
N GLN A 79 11.49 3.73 -6.90
CA GLN A 79 10.61 3.41 -5.77
C GLN A 79 11.37 3.26 -4.45
N VAL A 80 12.60 2.70 -4.47
CA VAL A 80 13.46 2.64 -3.28
C VAL A 80 13.78 4.04 -2.76
N ASP A 81 14.17 4.96 -3.65
CA ASP A 81 14.47 6.35 -3.28
C ASP A 81 13.24 7.06 -2.71
N MET A 82 12.06 6.88 -3.33
CA MET A 82 10.79 7.37 -2.79
C MET A 82 10.54 6.86 -1.36
N VAL A 83 10.71 5.56 -1.10
CA VAL A 83 10.50 4.98 0.23
C VAL A 83 11.46 5.57 1.26
N VAL A 84 12.73 5.79 0.91
CA VAL A 84 13.72 6.40 1.80
C VAL A 84 13.31 7.83 2.16
N ARG A 85 13.02 8.67 1.16
CA ARG A 85 12.60 10.07 1.37
C ARG A 85 11.32 10.17 2.22
N LEU A 86 10.31 9.36 1.92
CA LEU A 86 9.07 9.33 2.69
C LEU A 86 9.29 8.83 4.12
N THR A 87 10.23 7.91 4.33
CA THR A 87 10.58 7.42 5.67
C THR A 87 11.17 8.55 6.51
N ASP A 88 12.12 9.30 5.96
CA ASP A 88 12.77 10.41 6.66
C ASP A 88 11.82 11.58 6.88
N LEU A 89 11.03 11.95 5.88
CA LEU A 89 9.98 12.96 6.01
C LEU A 89 8.95 12.56 7.07
N SER A 90 8.54 11.29 7.11
CA SER A 90 7.61 10.80 8.13
C SER A 90 8.19 10.89 9.55
N LYS A 91 9.50 10.71 9.75
CA LYS A 91 10.14 10.91 11.07
C LYS A 91 10.02 12.37 11.52
N ILE A 92 10.23 13.32 10.60
CA ILE A 92 10.10 14.75 10.88
C ILE A 92 8.65 15.10 11.20
N ILE A 93 7.70 14.65 10.39
CA ILE A 93 6.26 14.89 10.57
C ILE A 93 5.78 14.39 11.95
N LYS A 94 6.31 13.26 12.42
CA LYS A 94 5.98 12.71 13.75
C LYS A 94 6.38 13.60 14.92
N THR A 95 7.29 14.55 14.72
CA THR A 95 7.66 15.52 15.75
C THR A 95 6.66 16.68 15.84
N MET A 96 5.80 16.84 14.83
CA MET A 96 4.82 17.93 14.74
C MET A 96 3.49 17.51 15.39
N LYS A 97 3.06 18.29 16.37
CA LYS A 97 1.81 18.04 17.11
C LYS A 97 0.57 18.45 16.33
N ASP A 98 0.68 19.53 15.55
CA ASP A 98 -0.42 20.07 14.77
C ASP A 98 -0.49 19.42 13.38
N ASN A 99 -1.66 18.87 13.03
CA ASN A 99 -1.86 18.11 11.80
C ASN A 99 -1.88 19.01 10.54
N GLU A 100 -2.37 20.24 10.68
CA GLU A 100 -2.41 21.20 9.57
C GLU A 100 -0.99 21.68 9.21
N CYS A 101 -0.20 22.06 10.22
CA CYS A 101 1.21 22.40 10.07
C CYS A 101 2.01 21.22 9.49
N ALA A 102 1.77 20.00 10.00
CA ALA A 102 2.39 18.79 9.47
C ALA A 102 2.03 18.55 7.99
N THR A 103 0.78 18.80 7.60
CA THR A 103 0.33 18.68 6.20
C THR A 103 0.97 19.74 5.31
N LYS A 104 1.04 21.01 5.76
CA LYS A 104 1.75 22.07 5.03
C LYS A 104 3.23 21.75 4.85
N HIS A 105 3.88 21.21 5.88
CA HIS A 105 5.27 20.78 5.79
C HIS A 105 5.46 19.60 4.84
N LEU A 106 4.60 18.58 4.90
CA LEU A 106 4.57 17.47 3.94
C LEU A 106 4.49 17.99 2.50
N GLN A 107 3.54 18.88 2.22
CA GLN A 107 3.32 19.44 0.89
C GLN A 107 4.53 20.23 0.39
N LYS A 108 5.16 21.03 1.27
CA LYS A 108 6.38 21.79 0.96
C LYS A 108 7.54 20.86 0.60
N GLU A 109 7.78 19.82 1.38
CA GLU A 109 8.89 18.88 1.13
C GLU A 109 8.63 18.03 -0.12
N LEU A 110 7.38 17.57 -0.33
CA LEU A 110 6.99 16.83 -1.53
C LEU A 110 7.19 17.65 -2.80
N ALA A 111 7.03 18.98 -2.77
CA ALA A 111 7.32 19.85 -3.90
C ALA A 111 8.79 19.73 -4.38
N SER A 112 9.73 19.42 -3.48
CA SER A 112 11.14 19.19 -3.82
C SER A 112 11.43 17.79 -4.37
N TYR A 113 10.51 16.84 -4.19
CA TYR A 113 10.65 15.44 -4.63
C TYR A 113 9.83 15.10 -5.87
N VAL A 114 9.15 16.10 -6.45
CA VAL A 114 8.26 15.98 -7.60
C VAL A 114 8.92 15.17 -8.72
N GLU A 115 10.07 15.58 -9.27
CA GLU A 115 10.73 14.86 -10.37
C GLU A 115 10.97 13.36 -10.11
N ILE A 116 11.25 13.00 -8.86
CA ILE A 116 11.55 11.62 -8.47
C ILE A 116 10.26 10.80 -8.38
N MET A 117 9.17 11.39 -7.88
CA MET A 117 7.96 10.70 -7.44
C MET A 117 6.80 10.66 -8.45
N GLN A 118 6.93 11.25 -9.64
CA GLN A 118 5.88 11.20 -10.69
C GLN A 118 6.32 10.41 -11.91
N ASP A 119 5.36 10.07 -12.77
CA ASP A 119 5.58 9.26 -13.99
C ASP A 119 6.35 7.98 -13.66
N MET A 120 5.82 7.22 -12.69
CA MET A 120 6.44 5.99 -12.21
C MET A 120 5.42 4.88 -12.05
N ILE A 121 5.91 3.64 -12.11
CA ILE A 121 5.08 2.47 -11.85
C ILE A 121 4.76 2.42 -10.35
N SER A 122 3.49 2.18 -10.02
CA SER A 122 3.04 2.01 -8.64
C SER A 122 3.75 0.81 -8.01
N PRO A 123 4.26 0.94 -6.77
CA PRO A 123 4.83 -0.21 -6.09
C PRO A 123 3.76 -1.20 -5.62
N LEU A 124 2.49 -0.81 -5.50
CA LEU A 124 1.42 -1.71 -5.06
C LEU A 124 0.90 -2.59 -6.20
N ASP A 125 0.92 -2.09 -7.44
CA ASP A 125 0.59 -2.86 -8.64
C ASP A 125 1.38 -2.34 -9.84
N ILE A 126 2.13 -3.24 -10.49
CA ILE A 126 2.98 -2.88 -11.62
C ILE A 126 2.21 -2.54 -12.90
N SER A 127 0.91 -2.86 -12.96
CA SER A 127 0.06 -2.45 -14.08
C SER A 127 -0.44 -1.01 -13.96
N ILE A 128 -0.22 -0.38 -12.80
CA ILE A 128 -0.69 0.99 -12.53
C ILE A 128 0.47 1.97 -12.71
N SER A 129 0.26 2.97 -13.56
CA SER A 129 1.17 4.10 -13.70
C SER A 129 0.69 5.27 -12.82
N LEU A 130 1.59 5.80 -11.99
CA LEU A 130 1.38 7.02 -11.22
C LEU A 130 1.82 8.20 -12.09
N GLY A 131 0.89 9.09 -12.44
CA GLY A 131 1.17 10.29 -13.23
C GLY A 131 1.82 11.40 -12.39
N THR A 132 1.37 12.63 -12.59
CA THR A 132 1.86 13.80 -11.84
C THR A 132 1.45 13.75 -10.37
N LEU A 133 2.36 14.14 -9.47
CA LEU A 133 2.09 14.17 -8.04
C LEU A 133 1.16 15.35 -7.72
N ASN A 134 -0.02 15.06 -7.17
CA ASN A 134 -0.96 16.10 -6.74
C ASN A 134 -0.66 16.48 -5.28
N ILE A 135 0.18 17.49 -5.12
CA ILE A 135 0.65 17.98 -3.82
C ILE A 135 -0.52 18.45 -2.94
N GLU A 136 -1.48 19.17 -3.51
CA GLU A 136 -2.62 19.73 -2.77
C GLU A 136 -3.50 18.65 -2.13
N MET A 137 -3.65 17.52 -2.82
CA MET A 137 -4.39 16.35 -2.32
C MET A 137 -3.59 15.50 -1.32
N CYS A 138 -2.27 15.70 -1.21
CA CYS A 138 -1.43 15.00 -0.24
C CYS A 138 -1.66 15.57 1.16
N LYS A 139 -1.81 14.69 2.16
CA LYS A 139 -2.07 15.10 3.55
C LYS A 139 -1.57 14.11 4.59
N VAL A 140 -1.34 14.59 5.81
CA VAL A 140 -1.07 13.75 6.97
C VAL A 140 -2.41 13.31 7.57
N ILE A 141 -2.65 12.00 7.69
CA ILE A 141 -3.89 11.51 8.32
C ILE A 141 -3.80 11.71 9.83
N GLY A 142 -4.82 12.37 10.41
CA GLY A 142 -4.95 12.65 11.84
C GLY A 142 -5.15 11.40 12.70
N SER A 143 -4.11 10.58 12.85
CA SER A 143 -4.07 9.39 13.69
C SER A 143 -2.76 9.31 14.46
N ALA A 144 -2.68 8.45 15.48
CA ALA A 144 -1.51 8.35 16.36
C ALA A 144 -0.17 8.09 15.63
N LYS A 145 -0.20 7.43 14.47
CA LYS A 145 0.99 7.10 13.67
C LYS A 145 1.28 8.10 12.55
N GLN A 146 0.40 9.10 12.35
CA GLN A 146 0.49 10.15 11.32
C GLN A 146 0.94 9.63 9.93
N PRO A 147 0.21 8.68 9.33
CA PRO A 147 0.56 8.17 8.02
C PRO A 147 0.30 9.22 6.93
N LEU A 148 1.03 9.12 5.82
CA LEU A 148 0.99 10.09 4.74
C LEU A 148 0.07 9.58 3.63
N ARG A 149 -0.99 10.32 3.30
CA ARG A 149 -1.80 10.06 2.11
C ARG A 149 -1.19 10.82 0.95
N LEU A 150 -0.79 10.08 -0.08
CA LEU A 150 -0.19 10.58 -1.30
C LEU A 150 -1.17 10.38 -2.45
N ALA A 151 -1.19 11.34 -3.38
CA ALA A 151 -2.11 11.33 -4.51
C ALA A 151 -1.37 11.69 -5.80
N TRP A 152 -1.64 10.93 -6.86
CA TRP A 152 -1.14 11.17 -8.20
C TRP A 152 -2.31 11.26 -9.17
N THR A 153 -2.15 11.97 -10.27
CA THR A 153 -3.08 11.87 -11.39
C THR A 153 -3.02 10.46 -11.99
N ASN A 154 -4.17 9.97 -12.45
CA ASN A 154 -4.24 8.76 -13.24
C ASN A 154 -3.99 9.14 -14.71
N PRO A 155 -2.88 8.71 -15.32
CA PRO A 155 -2.53 9.06 -16.70
C PRO A 155 -3.32 8.27 -17.74
N GLU A 156 -4.19 7.32 -17.34
CA GLU A 156 -5.01 6.55 -18.26
C GLU A 156 -5.99 7.47 -19.03
N PRO A 157 -6.13 7.31 -20.37
CA PRO A 157 -7.06 8.12 -21.17
C PRO A 157 -8.52 8.10 -20.69
N LEU A 158 -8.95 7.01 -20.05
CA LEU A 158 -10.32 6.83 -19.54
C LEU A 158 -10.44 7.11 -18.03
N ALA A 159 -9.41 7.66 -17.39
CA ALA A 159 -9.40 7.95 -15.96
C ALA A 159 -10.62 8.74 -15.47
N ARG A 160 -11.11 9.69 -16.27
CA ARG A 160 -12.31 10.51 -16.00
C ARG A 160 -13.61 9.71 -15.84
N LEU A 161 -13.67 8.47 -16.34
CA LEU A 161 -14.84 7.59 -16.24
C LEU A 161 -14.77 6.68 -15.00
N HIS A 162 -13.61 6.60 -14.37
CA HIS A 162 -13.36 5.75 -13.21
C HIS A 162 -12.77 6.59 -12.09
N ASN A 163 -11.45 6.62 -11.97
CA ASN A 163 -10.73 7.32 -10.92
C ASN A 163 -9.69 8.24 -11.56
N GLU A 164 -9.86 9.55 -11.39
CA GLU A 164 -8.94 10.57 -11.91
C GLU A 164 -7.59 10.60 -11.18
N THR A 165 -7.52 9.93 -10.02
CA THR A 165 -6.30 9.87 -9.21
C THR A 165 -5.97 8.44 -8.80
N HIS A 166 -4.70 8.20 -8.51
CA HIS A 166 -4.25 7.05 -7.72
C HIS A 166 -3.81 7.55 -6.35
N GLN A 167 -4.19 6.83 -5.30
CA GLN A 167 -3.92 7.26 -3.93
C GLN A 167 -3.34 6.12 -3.10
N ILE A 168 -2.28 6.44 -2.37
CA ILE A 168 -1.53 5.48 -1.56
C ILE A 168 -1.34 6.09 -0.16
N ILE A 169 -1.55 5.28 0.86
CA ILE A 169 -1.16 5.62 2.23
C ILE A 169 0.22 5.01 2.49
N PHE A 170 1.19 5.87 2.75
CA PHE A 170 2.49 5.48 3.29
C PHE A 170 2.43 5.45 4.82
N LYS A 171 2.76 4.29 5.40
CA LYS A 171 2.84 4.10 6.85
C LYS A 171 4.27 3.85 7.27
N ASN A 172 4.65 4.51 8.36
CA ASN A 172 5.90 4.28 9.06
C ASN A 172 5.57 4.09 10.55
N GLY A 173 6.06 3.03 11.17
CA GLY A 173 5.83 2.71 12.58
C GLY A 173 4.83 1.57 12.85
N ASP A 174 4.33 0.91 11.81
CA ASP A 174 3.47 -0.29 11.90
C ASP A 174 4.03 -1.42 11.01
N ASP A 175 3.97 -2.65 11.49
CA ASP A 175 4.40 -3.84 10.73
C ASP A 175 3.28 -4.37 9.81
N LEU A 176 3.30 -3.94 8.55
CA LEU A 176 2.26 -4.30 7.57
C LEU A 176 2.34 -5.75 7.05
N ARG A 177 3.26 -6.57 7.54
CA ARG A 177 3.35 -7.99 7.13
C ARG A 177 2.11 -8.76 7.58
N GLN A 178 1.56 -8.43 8.76
CA GLN A 178 0.36 -9.08 9.27
C GLN A 178 -0.89 -8.68 8.46
N ASP A 179 -1.03 -7.40 8.13
CA ASP A 179 -2.09 -6.89 7.25
C ASP A 179 -2.05 -7.59 5.89
N MET A 180 -0.87 -7.63 5.26
CA MET A 180 -0.70 -8.29 3.96
C MET A 180 -1.03 -9.78 4.01
N LEU A 181 -0.60 -10.51 5.06
CA LEU A 181 -0.96 -11.93 5.23
C LEU A 181 -2.48 -12.11 5.38
N THR A 182 -3.12 -11.26 6.17
CA THR A 182 -4.57 -11.30 6.38
C THR A 182 -5.31 -11.09 5.06
N LEU A 183 -4.92 -10.09 4.28
CA LEU A 183 -5.51 -9.82 2.97
C LEU A 183 -5.23 -10.94 1.96
N GLN A 184 -4.07 -11.60 2.03
CA GLN A 184 -3.79 -12.79 1.21
C GLN A 184 -4.73 -13.95 1.54
N VAL A 185 -5.00 -14.21 2.83
CA VAL A 185 -5.99 -15.21 3.24
C VAL A 185 -7.38 -14.84 2.74
N MET A 186 -7.77 -13.57 2.85
CA MET A 186 -9.06 -13.09 2.32
C MET A 186 -9.18 -13.29 0.81
N ARG A 187 -8.10 -13.10 0.03
CA ARG A 187 -8.11 -13.40 -1.42
C ARG A 187 -8.34 -14.88 -1.71
N ILE A 188 -7.76 -15.77 -0.90
CA ILE A 188 -7.98 -17.21 -1.03
C ILE A 188 -9.43 -17.56 -0.70
N MET A 189 -9.97 -17.00 0.38
CA MET A 189 -11.38 -17.20 0.76
C MET A 189 -12.34 -16.68 -0.31
N ASP A 190 -12.10 -15.48 -0.83
CA ASP A 190 -12.89 -14.88 -1.92
C ASP A 190 -12.88 -15.77 -3.19
N ALA A 191 -11.71 -16.29 -3.57
CA ALA A 191 -11.60 -17.23 -4.69
C ALA A 191 -12.36 -18.54 -4.44
N LEU A 192 -12.32 -19.07 -3.21
CA LEU A 192 -13.06 -20.29 -2.83
C LEU A 192 -14.57 -20.06 -2.88
N TRP A 193 -15.08 -18.97 -2.31
CA TRP A 193 -16.51 -18.65 -2.35
C TRP A 193 -17.00 -18.43 -3.78
N LYS A 194 -16.25 -17.69 -4.60
CA LYS A 194 -16.58 -17.48 -6.01
C LYS A 194 -16.57 -18.78 -6.82
N SER A 195 -15.70 -19.74 -6.48
CA SER A 195 -15.73 -21.08 -7.10
C SER A 195 -16.99 -21.89 -6.81
N GLN A 196 -17.76 -21.47 -5.79
CA GLN A 196 -19.04 -22.05 -5.40
C GLN A 196 -20.21 -21.08 -5.68
N ASP A 197 -20.01 -20.11 -6.60
CA ASP A 197 -20.99 -19.09 -7.01
C ASP A 197 -21.45 -18.14 -5.89
N TYR A 198 -20.65 -17.99 -4.82
CA TYR A 198 -20.89 -16.97 -3.79
C TYR A 198 -19.96 -15.76 -3.99
N ASP A 199 -20.50 -14.66 -4.54
CA ASP A 199 -19.83 -13.35 -4.57
C ASP A 199 -20.23 -12.53 -3.34
N LEU A 200 -19.37 -12.52 -2.32
CA LEU A 200 -19.59 -11.74 -1.09
C LEU A 200 -19.17 -10.27 -1.22
N CYS A 201 -18.84 -9.81 -2.43
CA CYS A 201 -18.52 -8.41 -2.73
C CYS A 201 -17.38 -7.84 -1.85
N LEU A 202 -16.36 -8.64 -1.54
CA LEU A 202 -15.24 -8.19 -0.73
C LEU A 202 -14.37 -7.16 -1.46
N SER A 203 -14.10 -6.04 -0.79
CA SER A 203 -13.15 -5.01 -1.25
C SER A 203 -11.75 -5.26 -0.67
N ILE A 204 -10.99 -6.15 -1.31
CA ILE A 204 -9.63 -6.51 -0.88
C ILE A 204 -8.61 -5.57 -1.53
N TYR A 205 -8.10 -4.62 -0.75
CA TYR A 205 -7.10 -3.64 -1.21
C TYR A 205 -5.66 -4.17 -1.12
N GLU A 206 -4.75 -3.53 -1.86
CA GLU A 206 -3.33 -3.88 -1.85
C GLU A 206 -2.58 -3.31 -0.64
N VAL A 207 -1.69 -4.12 -0.06
CA VAL A 207 -0.78 -3.73 1.02
C VAL A 207 0.60 -4.32 0.72
N LEU A 208 1.64 -3.50 0.82
CA LEU A 208 3.01 -3.92 0.57
C LEU A 208 3.95 -3.46 1.69
N PRO A 209 4.52 -4.40 2.46
CA PRO A 209 5.65 -4.12 3.35
C PRO A 209 6.90 -3.79 2.54
N MET A 210 7.62 -2.75 2.94
CA MET A 210 8.77 -2.21 2.18
C MET A 210 10.04 -2.04 3.01
N GLY A 211 9.99 -2.38 4.29
CA GLY A 211 11.10 -2.25 5.22
C GLY A 211 10.65 -2.56 6.65
N ARG A 212 11.49 -2.20 7.63
CA ARG A 212 11.13 -2.36 9.04
C ARG A 212 10.06 -1.36 9.44
N ASN A 213 8.85 -1.87 9.74
CA ASN A 213 7.69 -1.07 10.12
C ASN A 213 7.31 0.01 9.08
N VAL A 214 7.66 -0.20 7.82
CA VAL A 214 7.43 0.73 6.71
C VAL A 214 6.72 0.00 5.59
N GLY A 215 5.71 0.62 5.01
CA GLY A 215 5.06 0.10 3.80
C GLY A 215 3.91 0.97 3.31
N MET A 216 3.21 0.45 2.31
CA MET A 216 2.17 1.18 1.58
C MET A 216 0.86 0.42 1.56
N ILE A 217 -0.24 1.17 1.54
CA ILE A 217 -1.62 0.68 1.48
C ILE A 217 -2.35 1.41 0.36
N CYS A 218 -3.05 0.67 -0.49
CA CYS A 218 -3.90 1.26 -1.53
C CYS A 218 -5.13 1.93 -0.89
N VAL A 219 -5.40 3.17 -1.26
CA VAL A 219 -6.62 3.85 -0.80
C VAL A 219 -7.80 3.37 -1.63
N VAL A 220 -8.80 2.81 -0.95
CA VAL A 220 -10.13 2.59 -1.55
C VAL A 220 -10.80 3.94 -1.70
N GLN A 221 -11.03 4.35 -2.95
CA GLN A 221 -11.66 5.63 -3.27
C GLN A 221 -13.16 5.61 -2.96
N ASN A 222 -13.75 6.79 -2.81
CA ASN A 222 -15.17 6.96 -2.47
C ASN A 222 -15.59 6.20 -1.20
N CYS A 223 -14.65 6.06 -0.26
CA CYS A 223 -14.86 5.40 1.02
C CYS A 223 -14.75 6.42 2.16
N SER A 224 -15.61 6.26 3.17
CA SER A 224 -15.55 6.99 4.43
C SER A 224 -15.68 5.99 5.57
N THR A 225 -14.93 6.23 6.64
CA THR A 225 -15.04 5.41 7.84
C THR A 225 -16.41 5.63 8.49
N LEU A 226 -16.93 4.62 9.18
CA LEU A 226 -18.19 4.75 9.94
C LEU A 226 -18.11 5.90 10.95
N PHE A 227 -16.92 6.14 11.52
CA PHE A 227 -16.68 7.25 12.42
C PHE A 227 -16.80 8.62 11.74
N GLU A 228 -16.23 8.79 10.54
CA GLU A 228 -16.38 10.02 9.76
C GLU A 228 -17.86 10.30 9.42
N ILE A 229 -18.60 9.27 9.01
CA ILE A 229 -20.04 9.37 8.71
C ILE A 229 -20.81 9.83 9.96
N GLN A 230 -20.51 9.26 11.12
CA GLN A 230 -21.13 9.66 12.39
C GLN A 230 -20.77 11.08 12.80
N CYS A 231 -19.51 11.50 12.66
CA CYS A 231 -19.07 12.84 13.00
C CYS A 231 -19.70 13.90 12.09
N ALA A 232 -19.83 13.63 10.79
CA ALA A 232 -20.56 14.49 9.86
C ALA A 232 -22.04 14.63 10.26
N ALA A 233 -22.67 13.54 10.71
CA ALA A 233 -24.05 13.58 11.20
C ALA A 233 -24.20 14.33 12.55
N LYS A 234 -23.18 14.36 13.41
CA LYS A 234 -23.21 15.07 14.70
C LYS A 234 -23.24 16.59 14.59
N GLN A 235 -22.76 17.17 13.49
CA GLN A 235 -22.98 18.59 13.23
C GLN A 235 -24.49 18.93 13.14
N LEU A 236 -25.38 17.92 13.09
CA LEU A 236 -26.85 18.03 13.16
C LEU A 236 -27.46 17.64 14.53
N GLY A 237 -26.66 17.49 15.61
CA GLY A 237 -27.18 17.49 16.99
C GLY A 237 -27.61 16.14 17.61
N SER A 238 -27.13 14.98 17.13
CA SER A 238 -27.50 13.67 17.68
C SER A 238 -26.44 13.03 18.59
N THR A 239 -26.90 12.34 19.64
CA THR A 239 -26.14 11.53 20.61
C THR A 239 -25.42 10.35 19.92
N PHE A 240 -24.40 9.78 20.55
CA PHE A 240 -23.54 8.69 20.05
C PHE A 240 -24.26 7.31 19.93
N SER A 241 -25.55 7.29 19.59
CA SER A 241 -26.27 6.07 19.25
C SER A 241 -25.95 5.71 17.80
N MET A 242 -25.50 4.47 17.56
CA MET A 242 -25.32 3.94 16.21
C MET A 242 -26.70 3.64 15.62
N GLU A 243 -27.44 4.68 15.29
CA GLU A 243 -28.76 4.55 14.68
C GLU A 243 -28.59 4.00 13.25
N SER A 244 -29.15 2.82 13.00
CA SER A 244 -29.19 2.19 11.66
C SER A 244 -29.74 3.13 10.58
N GLY A 245 -30.57 4.10 10.97
CA GLY A 245 -31.11 5.14 10.09
C GLY A 245 -30.05 6.10 9.53
N LEU A 246 -28.96 6.37 10.26
CA LEU A 246 -27.89 7.27 9.80
C LEU A 246 -27.11 6.68 8.63
N ILE A 247 -26.75 5.40 8.71
CA ILE A 247 -26.03 4.70 7.65
C ILE A 247 -26.90 4.63 6.40
N ASN A 248 -28.18 4.28 6.56
CA ASN A 248 -29.10 4.24 5.44
C ASN A 248 -29.27 5.63 4.78
N LYS A 249 -29.46 6.68 5.58
CA LYS A 249 -29.54 8.06 5.08
C LYS A 249 -28.27 8.47 4.33
N TYR A 250 -27.09 8.09 4.85
CA TYR A 250 -25.82 8.34 4.18
C TYR A 250 -25.77 7.65 2.82
N ILE A 251 -26.08 6.35 2.75
CA ILE A 251 -26.11 5.57 1.50
C ILE A 251 -27.08 6.19 0.50
N ARG A 252 -28.29 6.56 0.95
CA ARG A 252 -29.31 7.18 0.09
C ARG A 252 -28.86 8.52 -0.48
N ASN A 253 -28.20 9.35 0.32
CA ASN A 253 -27.70 10.65 -0.12
C ASN A 253 -26.52 10.55 -1.10
N HIS A 254 -25.77 9.44 -1.08
CA HIS A 254 -24.64 9.18 -1.99
C HIS A 254 -25.03 8.28 -3.17
N SER A 255 -26.32 7.95 -3.32
CA SER A 255 -26.84 7.19 -4.46
C SER A 255 -27.45 8.16 -5.48
N GLU A 256 -27.00 8.09 -6.74
CA GLU A 256 -27.50 8.98 -7.80
C GLU A 256 -29.01 8.79 -8.08
N ASN A 257 -29.52 7.57 -7.89
CA ASN A 257 -30.92 7.25 -8.09
C ASN A 257 -31.38 6.09 -7.20
N SER A 258 -32.69 5.84 -7.18
CA SER A 258 -33.31 4.78 -6.37
C SER A 258 -32.91 3.37 -6.78
N LYS A 259 -32.53 3.13 -8.04
CA LYS A 259 -32.05 1.80 -8.48
C LYS A 259 -30.66 1.51 -7.90
N VAL A 260 -29.74 2.46 -7.98
CA VAL A 260 -28.40 2.37 -7.38
C VAL A 260 -28.49 2.20 -5.86
N TYR A 261 -29.41 2.93 -5.21
CA TYR A 261 -29.66 2.79 -3.77
C TYR A 261 -30.15 1.38 -3.37
N ILE A 262 -31.05 0.76 -4.15
CA ILE A 262 -31.64 -0.56 -3.82
C ILE A 262 -30.72 -1.71 -4.22
N PHE A 263 -30.07 -1.64 -5.38
CA PHE A 263 -29.36 -2.75 -6.00
C PHE A 263 -27.83 -2.62 -5.97
N GLY A 264 -27.29 -1.46 -5.56
CA GLY A 264 -25.86 -1.24 -5.39
C GLY A 264 -25.01 -1.17 -6.67
N ARG A 265 -25.60 -1.36 -7.86
CA ARG A 265 -24.93 -1.23 -9.17
C ARG A 265 -25.88 -0.71 -10.26
N SER A 266 -25.35 0.09 -11.17
CA SER A 266 -25.84 0.27 -12.55
C SER A 266 -25.40 -0.89 -13.42
#